data_AF-A0A250JK91-F1
#
_entry.id   AF-A0A250JK91-F1
#
_cell.length_a   1.000
_cell.length_b   1.000
_cell.length_c   1.000
_cell.angle_alpha   90.00
_cell.angle_beta   90.00
_cell.angle_gamma   90.00
#
_symmetry.space_group_name_H-M   'P 1'
#
loop_
_entity.id
_entity.type
_entity.pdbx_description
1 polymer ?
#
loop_
_entity_poly.entity_id
_entity_poly.type
_entity_poly.pdbx_seq_one_letter_code
_entity_poly.pdbx_strand_id
1 'polypeptide(L)'
;MTTVTRLMRGRKPTGPILAERKFKSSGGARASIRVRAPARDSRTGNYRCCVEWVHSGKRELFELWGIDSMQALQLALRAAGDLVNGDEEDLRWVGSDDGYLGFPRTYPEFLPKALLRKLERMIDREIAAHARKSAAERKQSRARAGRSKPISG
;
A
#
# COMPACT_ATOMS: atom_id res chain seq x y z
N MET A 1 19.52 -4.64 11.67
CA MET A 1 18.64 -4.94 12.81
C MET A 1 17.34 -4.18 12.61
N THR A 2 16.33 -4.83 12.04
CA THR A 2 15.00 -4.24 11.91
C THR A 2 14.31 -4.45 13.25
N THR A 3 14.26 -3.41 14.07
CA THR A 3 13.43 -3.44 15.28
C THR A 3 12.00 -3.64 14.79
N VAL A 4 11.48 -4.86 14.92
CA VAL A 4 10.05 -5.11 14.72
C VAL A 4 9.37 -4.37 15.86
N THR A 5 9.01 -3.11 15.62
CA THR A 5 8.20 -2.33 16.55
C THR A 5 6.91 -3.11 16.70
N ARG A 6 6.76 -3.78 17.84
CA ARG A 6 5.57 -4.57 18.15
C ARG A 6 4.38 -3.62 18.13
N LEU A 7 3.58 -3.69 17.07
CA LEU A 7 2.40 -2.85 16.92
C LEU A 7 1.47 -3.05 18.11
N MET A 8 1.01 -1.95 18.70
CA MET A 8 0.13 -2.03 19.86
C MET A 8 -1.22 -2.60 19.47
N ARG A 9 -1.65 -3.63 20.21
CA ARG A 9 -2.97 -4.23 20.03
C ARG A 9 -4.06 -3.26 20.42
N GLY A 10 -5.03 -3.11 19.55
CA GLY A 10 -6.21 -2.32 19.81
C GLY A 10 -7.26 -3.06 20.61
N ARG A 11 -8.00 -2.34 21.45
CA ARG A 11 -9.13 -2.88 22.21
C ARG A 11 -10.48 -2.52 21.60
N LYS A 12 -10.58 -1.32 21.02
CA LYS A 12 -11.80 -0.80 20.41
C LYS A 12 -11.47 -0.10 19.11
N PRO A 13 -12.22 -0.37 18.02
CA PRO A 13 -12.02 0.34 16.77
C PRO A 13 -12.24 1.84 16.96
N THR A 14 -11.54 2.64 16.16
CA THR A 14 -11.86 4.07 15.98
C THR A 14 -13.10 4.21 15.08
N GLY A 15 -13.27 5.35 14.39
CA GLY A 15 -14.48 5.66 13.62
C GLY A 15 -14.78 4.72 12.44
N PRO A 16 -15.59 5.16 11.46
CA PRO A 16 -15.97 4.33 10.32
C PRO A 16 -14.74 3.84 9.53
N ILE A 17 -14.90 2.76 8.76
CA ILE A 17 -13.86 2.31 7.83
C ILE A 17 -13.73 3.35 6.71
N LEU A 18 -12.53 3.87 6.52
CA LEU A 18 -12.21 4.82 5.43
C LEU A 18 -11.71 4.10 4.18
N ALA A 19 -10.95 3.03 4.37
CA ALA A 19 -10.36 2.29 3.27
C ALA A 19 -10.26 0.80 3.59
N GLU A 20 -10.45 -0.04 2.57
CA GLU A 20 -10.22 -1.47 2.63
C GLU A 20 -9.32 -1.89 1.47
N ARG A 21 -8.38 -2.79 1.74
CA ARG A 21 -7.62 -3.49 0.71
C ARG A 21 -7.75 -4.99 0.90
N LYS A 22 -8.04 -5.70 -0.19
CA LYS A 22 -8.22 -7.16 -0.22
C LYS A 22 -7.06 -7.83 -0.95
N PHE A 23 -6.66 -8.98 -0.44
CA PHE A 23 -5.57 -9.79 -0.97
C PHE A 23 -6.07 -11.20 -1.28
N LYS A 24 -5.40 -11.85 -2.23
CA LYS A 24 -5.50 -13.29 -2.50
C LYS A 24 -4.16 -13.92 -2.20
N SER A 25 -4.15 -15.08 -1.58
CA SER A 25 -2.96 -15.94 -1.52
C SER A 25 -3.00 -16.99 -2.63
N SER A 26 -1.83 -17.54 -2.97
CA SER A 26 -1.70 -18.67 -3.90
C SER A 26 -2.47 -19.92 -3.44
N GLY A 27 -2.62 -20.11 -2.13
CA GLY A 27 -3.43 -21.16 -1.52
C GLY A 27 -4.93 -20.90 -1.47
N GLY A 28 -5.42 -19.80 -2.07
CA GLY A 28 -6.84 -19.44 -2.11
C GLY A 28 -7.39 -18.73 -0.87
N ALA A 29 -6.57 -18.57 0.18
CA ALA A 29 -6.93 -17.78 1.35
C ALA A 29 -7.11 -16.31 0.98
N ARG A 30 -8.04 -15.64 1.65
CA ARG A 30 -8.32 -14.21 1.46
C ARG A 30 -7.92 -13.46 2.72
N ALA A 31 -7.13 -12.41 2.52
CA ALA A 31 -6.78 -11.47 3.59
C ALA A 31 -7.30 -10.07 3.25
N SER A 32 -7.49 -9.23 4.27
CA SER A 32 -7.77 -7.82 4.08
C SER A 32 -7.22 -6.93 5.17
N ILE A 33 -6.81 -5.72 4.76
CA ILE A 33 -6.56 -4.59 5.65
C ILE A 33 -7.79 -3.69 5.62
N ARG A 34 -8.21 -3.20 6.79
CA ARG A 34 -9.16 -2.09 6.91
C ARG A 34 -8.57 -0.97 7.74
N VAL A 35 -8.57 0.24 7.20
CA VAL A 35 -8.12 1.45 7.90
C VAL A 35 -9.36 2.24 8.32
N ARG A 36 -9.41 2.62 9.59
CA ARG A 36 -10.51 3.38 10.18
C ARG A 36 -10.22 4.86 10.31
N ALA A 37 -11.26 5.66 10.37
CA ALA A 37 -11.14 7.10 10.57
C ALA A 37 -10.38 7.38 11.88
N PRO A 38 -9.40 8.31 11.85
CA PRO A 38 -8.76 8.79 13.06
C PRO A 38 -9.80 9.37 14.03
N ALA A 39 -9.63 9.07 15.32
CA ALA A 39 -10.46 9.62 16.38
C ALA A 39 -9.57 10.33 17.39
N ARG A 40 -10.00 11.52 17.83
CA ARG A 40 -9.31 12.26 18.88
C ARG A 40 -9.58 11.62 20.23
N ASP A 41 -8.52 11.38 21.00
CA ASP A 41 -8.62 10.94 22.38
C ASP A 41 -8.83 12.15 23.28
N SER A 42 -9.91 12.15 24.06
CA SER A 42 -10.28 13.29 24.91
C SER A 42 -9.33 13.52 26.08
N ARG A 43 -8.59 12.49 26.51
CA ARG A 43 -7.69 12.56 27.66
C ARG A 43 -6.31 13.13 27.29
N THR A 44 -5.75 12.68 26.17
CA THR A 44 -4.40 13.05 25.74
C THR A 44 -4.40 14.17 24.70
N GLY A 45 -5.53 14.41 24.02
CA GLY A 45 -5.62 15.34 22.90
C GLY A 45 -5.04 14.81 21.59
N ASN A 46 -4.29 13.70 21.64
CA ASN A 46 -3.72 13.01 20.48
C ASN A 46 -4.80 12.29 19.66
N TYR A 47 -4.43 11.86 18.47
CA TYR A 47 -5.29 11.11 17.58
C TYR A 47 -4.86 9.65 17.50
N ARG A 48 -5.86 8.79 17.43
CA ARG A 48 -5.68 7.35 17.25
C ARG A 48 -6.32 6.92 15.95
N CYS A 49 -5.63 6.09 15.17
CA CYS A 49 -6.15 5.45 13.97
C CYS A 49 -6.01 3.94 14.10
N CYS A 50 -7.09 3.20 13.84
CA CYS A 50 -7.09 1.75 13.89
C CYS A 50 -6.84 1.12 12.53
N VAL A 51 -6.06 0.03 12.54
CA VAL A 51 -5.90 -0.90 11.41
C VAL A 51 -6.43 -2.26 11.83
N GLU A 52 -7.31 -2.84 11.02
CA GLU A 52 -7.73 -4.23 11.15
C GLU A 52 -6.99 -5.07 10.11
N TRP A 53 -6.36 -6.16 10.57
CA TRP A 53 -5.77 -7.19 9.72
C TRP A 53 -6.61 -8.46 9.85
N VAL A 54 -7.22 -8.87 8.74
CA VAL A 54 -8.05 -10.07 8.66
C VAL A 54 -7.34 -11.04 7.75
N HIS A 55 -6.94 -12.21 8.26
CA HIS A 55 -6.20 -13.23 7.52
C HIS A 55 -6.47 -14.59 8.14
N SER A 56 -6.53 -15.66 7.34
CA SER A 56 -6.57 -17.04 7.83
C SER A 56 -7.52 -17.30 9.02
N GLY A 57 -8.74 -16.73 8.93
CA GLY A 57 -9.79 -16.83 9.95
C GLY A 57 -9.57 -15.98 11.22
N LYS A 58 -8.45 -15.29 11.33
CA LYS A 58 -8.10 -14.39 12.43
C LYS A 58 -8.43 -12.94 12.06
N ARG A 59 -8.80 -12.18 13.08
CA ARG A 59 -8.97 -10.72 12.99
C ARG A 59 -8.18 -10.06 14.11
N GLU A 60 -7.30 -9.18 13.71
CA GLU A 60 -6.38 -8.48 14.59
C GLU A 60 -6.61 -6.98 14.47
N LEU A 61 -6.70 -6.29 15.61
CA LEU A 61 -6.87 -4.85 15.67
C LEU A 61 -5.57 -4.24 16.20
N PHE A 62 -5.09 -3.19 15.53
CA PHE A 62 -3.92 -2.41 15.93
C PHE A 62 -4.29 -0.95 16.08
N GLU A 63 -3.61 -0.27 17.00
CA GLU A 63 -3.82 1.14 17.30
C GLU A 63 -2.53 1.93 17.07
N LEU A 64 -2.63 2.96 16.23
CA LEU A 64 -1.53 3.86 15.88
C LEU A 64 -1.87 5.26 16.37
N TRP A 65 -0.91 5.91 17.02
CA TRP A 65 -1.08 7.21 17.67
C TRP A 65 -0.26 8.28 16.97
N GLY A 66 -0.89 9.42 16.71
CA GLY A 66 -0.24 10.62 16.20
C GLY A 66 -0.69 11.85 16.98
N ILE A 67 0.09 12.92 16.90
CA ILE A 67 -0.26 14.22 17.51
C ILE A 67 -1.46 14.87 16.84
N ASP A 68 -1.72 14.52 15.58
CA ASP A 68 -2.88 14.94 14.79
C ASP A 68 -3.47 13.78 13.98
N SER A 69 -4.62 14.03 13.34
CA SER A 69 -5.33 13.03 12.54
C SER A 69 -4.55 12.56 11.31
N MET A 70 -3.74 13.44 10.70
CA MET A 70 -2.95 13.14 9.50
C MET A 70 -1.82 12.17 9.84
N GLN A 71 -1.04 12.47 10.88
CA GLN A 71 0.04 11.62 11.34
C GLN A 71 -0.48 10.26 11.78
N ALA A 72 -1.58 10.20 12.53
CA ALA A 72 -2.19 8.94 12.95
C ALA A 72 -2.59 8.08 11.74
N LEU A 73 -3.16 8.69 10.68
CA LEU A 73 -3.51 8.01 9.44
C LEU A 73 -2.27 7.54 8.65
N GLN A 74 -1.23 8.36 8.54
CA GLN A 74 0.02 8.00 7.86
C GLN A 74 0.70 6.81 8.54
N LEU A 75 0.74 6.81 9.88
CA LEU A 75 1.27 5.69 10.67
C LEU A 75 0.44 4.42 10.47
N ALA A 76 -0.89 4.54 10.41
CA ALA A 76 -1.78 3.41 10.12
C ALA A 76 -1.54 2.83 8.72
N LEU A 77 -1.40 3.67 7.69
CA LEU A 77 -1.10 3.21 6.32
C LEU A 77 0.26 2.51 6.22
N ARG A 78 1.27 3.04 6.92
CA ARG A 78 2.59 2.39 7.00
C ARG A 78 2.51 1.05 7.70
N ALA A 79 1.90 0.99 8.88
CA ALA A 79 1.74 -0.24 9.65
C ALA A 79 0.95 -1.30 8.87
N ALA A 80 -0.07 -0.91 8.12
CA ALA A 80 -0.78 -1.81 7.21
C ALA A 80 0.16 -2.44 6.17
N GLY A 81 1.02 -1.65 5.54
CA GLY A 81 2.03 -2.17 4.61
C GLY A 81 3.03 -3.12 5.27
N ASP A 82 3.47 -2.79 6.48
CA ASP A 82 4.41 -3.63 7.24
C ASP A 82 3.76 -4.96 7.66
N LEU A 83 2.48 -4.96 8.05
CA LEU A 83 1.71 -6.17 8.39
C LEU A 83 1.58 -7.12 7.20
N VAL A 84 1.27 -6.60 6.01
CA VAL A 84 1.11 -7.45 4.82
C VAL A 84 2.47 -7.94 4.29
N ASN A 85 3.52 -7.12 4.35
CA ASN A 85 4.87 -7.54 3.96
C ASN A 85 5.47 -8.59 4.90
N GLY A 86 5.11 -8.56 6.18
CA GLY A 86 5.62 -9.49 7.19
C GLY A 86 4.87 -10.81 7.27
N ASP A 87 3.77 -10.97 6.51
CA ASP A 87 3.04 -12.22 6.44
C ASP A 87 3.78 -13.22 5.55
N GLU A 88 3.82 -14.49 5.96
CA GLU A 88 4.55 -15.55 5.25
C GLU A 88 3.78 -16.05 4.02
N GLU A 89 2.49 -15.73 3.91
CA GLU A 89 1.66 -16.06 2.77
C GLU A 89 2.06 -15.22 1.53
N ASP A 90 2.15 -15.85 0.33
CA ASP A 90 2.37 -15.15 -0.96
C ASP A 90 1.13 -14.33 -1.34
N LEU A 91 0.94 -13.22 -0.64
CA LEU A 91 -0.21 -12.33 -0.78
C LEU A 91 -0.06 -11.44 -2.01
N ARG A 92 -1.13 -11.34 -2.78
CA ARG A 92 -1.24 -10.45 -3.94
C ARG A 92 -2.46 -9.57 -3.81
N TRP A 93 -2.28 -8.29 -4.09
CA TRP A 93 -3.42 -7.38 -4.14
C TRP A 93 -4.33 -7.76 -5.31
N VAL A 94 -5.63 -7.87 -5.07
CA VAL A 94 -6.63 -8.31 -6.07
C VAL A 94 -6.68 -7.40 -7.32
N GLY A 95 -6.13 -6.19 -7.26
CA GLY A 95 -6.12 -5.23 -8.36
C GLY A 95 -4.77 -5.04 -9.07
N SER A 96 -3.78 -5.92 -8.86
CA SER A 96 -2.46 -5.85 -9.52
C SER A 96 -2.01 -7.24 -9.96
N ASP A 97 -1.38 -7.32 -11.13
CA ASP A 97 -0.84 -8.55 -11.70
C ASP A 97 0.59 -8.86 -11.19
N ASP A 98 1.20 -7.88 -10.53
CA ASP A 98 2.65 -7.71 -10.42
C ASP A 98 3.07 -7.47 -8.97
N GLY A 99 2.86 -8.48 -8.12
CA GLY A 99 3.52 -8.67 -6.80
C GLY A 99 3.42 -7.50 -5.80
N TYR A 100 2.69 -6.43 -6.14
CA TYR A 100 2.64 -5.20 -5.40
C TYR A 100 1.47 -5.23 -4.44
N LEU A 101 1.76 -5.06 -3.15
CA LEU A 101 0.76 -5.09 -2.09
C LEU A 101 -0.09 -3.80 -2.01
N GLY A 102 0.15 -2.83 -2.90
CA GLY A 102 -0.61 -1.59 -2.99
C GLY A 102 -0.21 -0.52 -1.99
N PHE A 103 0.72 -0.79 -1.07
CA PHE A 103 1.10 0.15 -0.01
C PHE A 103 2.37 0.94 -0.36
N PRO A 104 2.40 2.25 -0.03
CA PRO A 104 3.60 3.05 -0.20
C PRO A 104 4.78 2.44 0.54
N ARG A 105 5.93 2.32 -0.12
CA ARG A 105 7.19 2.05 0.58
C ARG A 105 7.66 3.36 1.20
N THR A 106 7.92 3.33 2.50
CA THR A 106 8.46 4.49 3.21
C THR A 106 9.96 4.30 3.41
N TYR A 107 10.74 5.34 3.11
CA TYR A 107 12.17 5.33 3.41
C TYR A 107 12.38 5.72 4.87
N PRO A 108 13.34 5.09 5.58
CA PRO A 108 13.66 5.52 6.92
C PRO A 108 14.15 6.97 6.94
N GLU A 109 13.63 7.77 7.87
CA GLU A 109 13.95 9.21 7.97
C GLU A 109 15.42 9.47 8.35
N PHE A 110 16.10 8.48 8.95
CA PHE A 110 17.52 8.58 9.31
C PHE A 110 18.47 8.46 8.10
N LEU A 111 17.95 8.15 6.89
CA LEU A 111 18.80 8.12 5.71
C LEU A 111 19.32 9.53 5.38
N PRO A 112 20.60 9.67 4.98
CA PRO A 112 21.14 10.96 4.56
C PRO A 112 20.31 11.58 3.43
N LYS A 113 20.01 12.89 3.52
CA LYS A 113 19.22 13.62 2.48
C LYS A 113 19.75 13.43 1.06
N ALA A 114 21.08 13.36 0.91
CA ALA A 114 21.71 13.14 -0.39
C ALA A 114 21.38 11.77 -0.98
N LEU A 115 21.30 10.74 -0.13
CA LEU A 115 20.91 9.39 -0.53
C LEU A 115 19.42 9.34 -0.90
N LEU A 116 18.54 9.93 -0.09
CA LEU A 116 17.11 10.03 -0.40
C LEU A 116 16.87 10.68 -1.78
N ARG A 117 17.47 11.84 -2.04
CA ARG A 117 17.39 12.51 -3.36
C ARG A 117 17.96 11.68 -4.50
N LYS A 118 18.94 10.82 -4.23
CA LYS A 118 19.49 9.92 -5.26
C LYS A 118 18.50 8.81 -5.57
N LEU A 119 17.86 8.23 -4.56
CA LEU A 119 16.83 7.20 -4.71
C LEU A 119 15.60 7.73 -5.44
N GLU A 120 15.09 8.91 -5.04
CA GLU A 120 13.96 9.58 -5.72
C GLU A 120 14.25 9.76 -7.21
N ARG A 121 15.41 10.32 -7.56
CA ARG A 121 15.82 10.49 -8.97
C ARG A 121 15.95 9.18 -9.73
N MET A 122 16.37 8.09 -9.07
CA MET A 122 16.43 6.78 -9.71
C MET A 122 15.02 6.24 -10.00
N ILE A 123 14.10 6.38 -9.06
CA ILE A 123 12.70 5.95 -9.20
C ILE A 123 12.01 6.73 -10.32
N ASP A 124 12.15 8.05 -10.34
CA ASP A 124 11.55 8.90 -11.37
C ASP A 124 12.05 8.53 -12.77
N ARG A 125 13.34 8.20 -12.90
CA ARG A 125 13.92 7.74 -14.17
C ARG A 125 13.31 6.42 -14.63
N GLU A 126 13.14 5.47 -13.72
CA GLU A 126 12.57 4.16 -14.04
C GLU A 126 11.10 4.28 -14.45
N ILE A 127 10.32 5.06 -13.68
CA ILE A 127 8.92 5.37 -14.02
C ILE A 127 8.82 6.00 -15.42
N ALA A 128 9.68 6.99 -15.71
CA ALA A 128 9.70 7.65 -17.02
C ALA A 128 10.16 6.73 -18.15
N ALA A 129 11.10 5.81 -17.90
CA ALA A 129 11.53 4.81 -18.87
C ALA A 129 10.39 3.84 -19.20
N HIS A 130 9.71 3.32 -18.18
CA HIS A 130 8.59 2.42 -18.36
C HIS A 130 7.42 3.09 -19.07
N ALA A 131 7.06 4.33 -18.69
CA ALA A 131 6.00 5.09 -19.35
C ALA A 131 6.27 5.31 -20.85
N ARG A 132 7.52 5.61 -21.23
CA ARG A 132 7.93 5.75 -22.63
C ARG A 132 7.80 4.43 -23.39
N LYS A 133 8.22 3.31 -22.80
CA LYS A 133 8.11 1.98 -23.40
C LYS A 133 6.64 1.62 -23.65
N SER A 134 5.78 1.77 -22.64
CA SER A 134 4.34 1.50 -22.78
C SER A 134 3.66 2.41 -23.81
N ALA A 135 4.05 3.68 -23.91
CA ALA A 135 3.54 4.59 -24.93
C ALA A 135 3.95 4.17 -26.36
N ALA A 136 5.19 3.72 -26.54
CA ALA A 136 5.69 3.22 -27.82
C ALA A 136 4.95 1.94 -28.25
N GLU A 137 4.74 0.99 -27.34
CA GLU A 137 3.98 -0.24 -27.59
C GLU A 137 2.52 0.06 -27.99
N ARG A 138 1.86 1.00 -27.30
CA ARG A 138 0.50 1.46 -27.65
C ARG A 138 0.44 2.12 -29.03
N LYS A 139 1.47 2.88 -29.41
CA LYS A 139 1.54 3.50 -30.75
C LYS A 139 1.73 2.44 -31.83
N GLN A 140 2.57 1.44 -31.59
CA GLN A 140 2.79 0.32 -32.51
C GLN A 140 1.54 -0.55 -32.67
N SER A 141 0.82 -0.87 -31.58
CA SER A 141 -0.40 -1.66 -31.65
C SER A 141 -1.51 -0.93 -32.41
N ARG A 142 -1.67 0.38 -32.22
CA ARG A 142 -2.58 1.22 -33.01
C ARG A 142 -2.21 1.27 -34.49
N ALA A 143 -0.91 1.42 -34.81
CA ALA A 143 -0.44 1.42 -36.20
C ALA A 143 -0.68 0.07 -36.90
N ARG A 144 -0.54 -1.04 -36.17
CA ARG A 144 -0.85 -2.38 -36.69
C ARG A 144 -2.35 -2.59 -36.89
N ALA A 145 -3.20 -2.18 -35.95
CA ALA A 145 -4.65 -2.29 -36.06
C ALA A 145 -5.24 -1.41 -37.19
N GLY A 146 -4.62 -0.27 -37.49
CA GLY A 146 -5.01 0.57 -38.64
C GLY A 146 -4.59 0.00 -40.00
N ARG A 147 -3.60 -0.91 -40.03
CA ARG A 147 -3.08 -1.54 -41.26
C ARG A 147 -3.85 -2.80 -41.69
N SER A 148 -4.67 -3.37 -40.82
CA SER A 148 -5.38 -4.64 -41.05
C SER A 148 -6.84 -4.50 -41.52
N LYS A 149 -7.27 -3.32 -42.01
CA LYS A 149 -8.53 -3.22 -42.79
C LYS A 149 -8.28 -3.72 -44.22
N PRO A 150 -8.92 -4.79 -44.70
CA PRO A 150 -8.76 -5.24 -46.06
C PRO A 150 -9.56 -4.37 -47.03
N ILE A 151 -9.00 -4.22 -48.22
CA ILE A 151 -9.61 -3.67 -49.42
C ILE A 151 -10.84 -4.53 -49.75
N SER A 152 -12.01 -3.91 -49.73
CA SER A 152 -13.24 -4.45 -50.30
C SER A 152 -13.14 -4.40 -51.83
N GLY A 153 -13.12 -5.56 -52.47
CA GLY A 153 -13.28 -5.77 -53.90
C GLY A 153 -14.28 -6.90 -54.13
#